data_AF-A0A498G0Y7-F1
#
_entry.id   AF-A0A498G0Y7-F1
#
_cell.length_a   1.000
_cell.length_b   1.000
_cell.length_c   1.000
_cell.angle_alpha   90.00
_cell.angle_beta   90.00
_cell.angle_gamma   90.00
#
_symmetry.space_group_name_H-M   'P 1'
#
loop_
_entity.id
_entity.type
_entity.pdbx_description
1 polymer ?
#
loop_
_entity_poly.entity_id
_entity_poly.type
_entity_poly.pdbx_seq_one_letter_code
_entity_poly.pdbx_strand_id
1 'polypeptide(L)' 'DLEDGDAVTIDFNLAYSPFCAYSDTFSCPLPPEENWLEIVIPAGERAPDLG' A
#
# COMPACT_ATOMS: atom_id res chain seq x y z
N ASP A 1 1.13 -6.10 22.38
CA ASP A 1 2.11 -6.60 21.40
C ASP A 1 1.57 -7.85 20.72
N LEU A 2 2.08 -8.19 19.54
CA LEU A 2 1.76 -9.44 18.86
C LEU A 2 2.80 -10.50 19.22
N GLU A 3 2.35 -11.73 19.44
CA GLU A 3 3.16 -12.91 19.74
C GLU A 3 3.24 -13.87 18.55
N ASP A 4 4.22 -14.77 18.55
CA ASP A 4 4.33 -15.80 17.51
C ASP A 4 3.07 -16.70 17.50
N GLY A 5 2.38 -16.72 16.36
CA GLY A 5 1.12 -17.43 16.19
C GLY A 5 -0.12 -16.51 16.18
N ASP A 6 0.04 -15.22 16.48
CA ASP A 6 -1.03 -14.25 16.30
C ASP A 6 -1.37 -14.06 14.82
N ALA A 7 -2.66 -13.90 14.56
CA ALA A 7 -3.17 -13.59 13.24
C ALA A 7 -3.62 -12.13 13.20
N VAL A 8 -3.28 -11.44 12.11
CA VAL A 8 -3.74 -10.09 11.83
C VAL A 8 -4.48 -10.07 10.51
N THR A 9 -5.61 -9.37 10.48
CA THR A 9 -6.33 -9.12 9.23
C THR A 9 -5.64 -8.00 8.46
N ILE A 10 -5.15 -8.31 7.26
CA ILE A 10 -4.74 -7.31 6.28
C ILE A 10 -5.91 -7.08 5.33
N ASP A 11 -6.49 -5.89 5.37
CA ASP A 11 -7.62 -5.51 4.52
C ASP A 11 -7.17 -4.60 3.38
N PHE A 12 -6.95 -5.19 2.21
CA PHE A 12 -6.56 -4.46 1.00
C PHE A 12 -7.64 -3.52 0.47
N ASN A 13 -8.91 -3.62 0.93
CA ASN A 13 -9.95 -2.66 0.53
C ASN A 13 -9.69 -1.25 1.10
N LEU A 14 -8.88 -1.16 2.15
CA LEU A 14 -8.50 0.09 2.81
C LEU A 14 -7.11 0.59 2.38
N ALA A 15 -6.49 -0.04 1.38
CA ALA A 15 -5.22 0.43 0.84
C ALA A 15 -5.38 1.85 0.24
N TYR A 16 -4.44 2.74 0.54
CA TYR A 16 -4.43 4.13 0.12
C TYR A 16 -3.09 4.49 -0.55
N SER A 17 -3.10 5.51 -1.40
CA SER A 17 -1.87 6.00 -2.03
C SER A 17 -1.12 6.94 -1.07
N PRO A 18 0.21 6.80 -0.90
CA PRO A 18 1.00 7.77 -0.14
C PRO A 18 0.90 9.18 -0.73
N PHE A 19 1.11 10.22 0.07
CA PHE A 19 0.99 11.62 -0.40
C PHE A 19 1.89 11.97 -1.59
N CYS A 20 3.01 11.28 -1.75
CA CYS A 20 3.89 11.46 -2.91
C CYS A 20 3.21 11.13 -4.24
N ALA A 21 2.13 10.33 -4.24
CA ALA A 21 1.32 10.07 -5.44
C ALA A 21 0.53 11.30 -5.91
N TYR A 22 0.37 12.33 -5.07
CA TYR A 22 -0.39 13.55 -5.37
C TYR A 22 0.47 14.81 -5.45
N SER A 23 1.70 14.76 -4.92
CA SER A 23 2.60 15.91 -4.86
C SER A 23 4.06 15.48 -4.75
N ASP A 24 4.89 15.99 -5.65
CA ASP A 24 6.34 15.77 -5.68
C ASP A 24 7.08 16.36 -4.46
N THR A 25 6.40 17.13 -3.62
CA THR A 25 6.98 17.67 -2.38
C THR A 25 7.21 16.62 -1.30
N PHE A 26 6.62 15.42 -1.45
CA PHE A 26 6.76 14.32 -0.50
C PHE A 26 7.63 13.20 -1.09
N SER A 27 8.52 12.64 -0.27
CA SER A 27 9.32 11.49 -0.67
C SER A 27 8.49 10.20 -0.67
N CYS A 28 8.57 9.42 -1.74
CA CYS A 28 7.91 8.12 -1.80
C CYS A 28 8.65 7.05 -0.99
N PRO A 29 7.93 6.25 -0.18
CA PRO A 29 8.49 5.04 0.40
C PRO A 29 8.66 3.99 -0.70
N LEU A 30 9.89 3.49 -0.88
CA LEU A 30 10.16 2.38 -1.78
C LEU A 30 10.06 1.07 -0.99
N PRO A 31 9.11 0.17 -1.31
CA PRO A 31 9.02 -1.12 -0.65
C PRO A 31 10.18 -2.03 -1.09
N PRO A 32 10.76 -2.84 -0.17
CA PRO A 32 11.71 -3.88 -0.56
C PRO A 32 11.04 -4.92 -1.48
N GLU A 33 11.84 -5.65 -2.25
CA GLU A 33 11.35 -6.64 -3.22
C GLU A 33 10.53 -7.75 -2.53
N GLU A 34 10.88 -8.14 -1.30
CA GLU A 34 10.14 -9.12 -0.51
C GLU A 34 8.67 -8.73 -0.24
N ASN A 35 8.31 -7.45 -0.35
CA ASN A 35 6.95 -6.95 -0.16
C ASN A 35 6.15 -6.88 -1.48
N TRP A 36 6.71 -7.33 -2.60
CA TRP A 36 6.04 -7.27 -3.89
C TRP A 36 5.16 -8.51 -4.07
N LEU A 37 3.88 -8.27 -4.33
CA LEU A 37 2.90 -9.33 -4.54
C LEU A 37 2.76 -9.60 -6.04
N GLU A 38 3.03 -10.83 -6.48
CA GLU A 38 2.89 -11.26 -7.88
C GLU A 38 1.43 -11.53 -8.30
N ILE A 39 0.47 -11.02 -7.53
CA ILE A 39 -0.97 -11.20 -7.73
C ILE A 39 -1.66 -9.85 -7.90
N VAL A 40 -2.75 -9.84 -8.66
CA VAL A 40 -3.58 -8.63 -8.82
C VAL A 40 -4.47 -8.45 -7.60
N ILE A 41 -4.49 -7.23 -7.07
CA ILE A 41 -5.39 -6.78 -6.00
C ILE A 41 -6.38 -5.76 -6.59
N PRO A 42 -7.61 -6.17 -6.93
CA PRO A 42 -8.61 -5.30 -7.57
C PRO A 42 -9.38 -4.44 -6.55
N ALA A 43 -8.73 -3.99 -5.48
CA ALA A 43 -9.33 -3.28 -4.35
C ALA A 43 -8.44 -2.11 -3.89
N GLY A 44 -9.00 -1.23 -3.05
CA GLY A 44 -8.30 -0.04 -2.53
C GLY A 44 -8.50 1.21 -3.39
N GLU A 45 -7.77 2.26 -3.03
CA GLU A 45 -7.76 3.52 -3.76
C GLU A 45 -7.20 3.33 -5.19
N ARG A 46 -7.80 4.03 -6.16
CA ARG A 46 -7.30 4.07 -7.53
C ARG A 46 -6.30 5.20 -7.68
N ALA A 47 -5.34 5.03 -8.58
CA ALA A 47 -4.35 6.06 -8.87
C ALA A 47 -5.04 7.43 -9.08
N PRO A 48 -4.51 8.49 -8.47
CA PRO A 48 -5.08 9.82 -8.65
C PRO A 48 -5.09 10.19 -10.12
N ASP A 49 -6.24 10.70 -10.58
CA ASP A 49 -6.35 11.32 -11.90
C ASP A 49 -5.71 12.70 -11.81
N LEU A 50 -4.45 12.80 -12.25
CA LEU A 50 -3.65 14.03 -12.17
C LEU A 50 -3.87 14.96 -13.38
N GLY A 51 -4.75 14.58 -14.32
CA GLY A 51 -5.03 15.34 -15.54
C GLY A 51 -3.98 15.15 -16.63
#